data_AF-A0A5A9XMA3-F1
#
_entry.id   AF-A0A5A9XMA3-F1
#
_cell.length_a   1.000
_cell.length_b   1.000
_cell.length_c   1.000
_cell.angle_alpha   90.00
_cell.angle_beta   90.00
_cell.angle_gamma   90.00
#
_symmetry.space_group_name_H-M   'P 1'
#
loop_
_entity.id
_entity.type
_entity.pdbx_description
1 polymer ?
#
loop_
_entity_poly.entity_id
_entity_poly.type
_entity_poly.pdbx_seq_one_letter_code
_entity_poly.pdbx_strand_id
1 'polypeptide(L)'
;MSLEYSPIVLDSINHDNFPKVELFVRLDGKYTLYKPEQTKLTIHNIERLRENGTEFVYINSKDSEEVQEHVEKRLDDSRSASLLSQYSKNLICSQMIIKAVDDVFKKPNQPAVFEKCRAILRKVEFRFEDRDELIALFAKLEDNFDKYLINHSTQTTILALFMGERLFSAGRDDLVSVGTGAMVHDIGMLSVSSDITDKVDVLSENEYYRVKLHPKYGIDLLNSAGVTDRIVHDITLGHHERYDGSGYPRGLDGFEIPRYAMLVSICDIYCALTMNRPYKSASTPAEALRTMKSERKLFDPDTLAGFLGIMEDTALPETMEEVKEAPAAARSIDMAEIRELKKQMRSPNADRNKLVKIHSIVTDNINSTYGEERAALTELRTELKNLLKSLFSETGGSNGKG
;
A
#
# COMPACT_ATOMS: atom_id res chain seq x y z
N MET A 1 0.75 -2.64 25.76
CA MET A 1 0.50 -1.51 26.67
C MET A 1 0.21 -0.28 25.84
N SER A 2 -0.78 0.56 26.20
CA SER A 2 -0.92 1.88 25.59
C SER A 2 0.27 2.75 25.99
N LEU A 3 0.82 3.53 25.07
CA LEU A 3 1.82 4.55 25.40
C LEU A 3 1.22 5.51 26.45
N GLU A 4 2.01 5.87 27.45
CA GLU A 4 1.62 6.89 28.44
C GLU A 4 1.43 8.25 27.76
N TYR A 5 2.25 8.52 26.74
CA TYR A 5 2.27 9.77 25.99
C TYR A 5 1.95 9.55 24.52
N SER A 6 1.23 10.50 23.91
CA SER A 6 0.93 10.53 22.49
C SER A 6 1.66 11.72 21.82
N PRO A 7 2.39 11.50 20.71
CA PRO A 7 3.06 12.58 19.98
C PRO A 7 2.05 13.45 19.23
N ILE A 8 2.34 14.75 19.17
CA ILE A 8 1.60 15.77 18.44
C ILE A 8 2.61 16.62 17.66
N VAL A 9 2.45 16.69 16.35
CA VAL A 9 3.23 17.55 15.45
C VAL A 9 3.06 19.00 15.91
N LEU A 10 4.15 19.69 16.20
CA LEU A 10 4.14 21.04 16.75
C LEU A 10 3.33 22.01 15.85
N ASP A 11 3.51 21.92 14.54
CA ASP A 11 2.82 22.78 13.57
C ASP A 11 1.32 22.47 13.41
N SER A 12 0.85 21.35 13.98
CA SER A 12 -0.59 21.06 14.10
C SER A 12 -1.27 21.96 15.15
N ILE A 13 -0.49 22.55 16.04
CA ILE A 13 -1.01 23.29 17.20
C ILE A 13 -1.34 24.73 16.79
N ASN A 14 -2.62 25.07 16.89
CA ASN A 14 -3.05 26.46 16.94
C ASN A 14 -3.17 26.91 18.40
N HIS A 15 -2.20 27.68 18.87
CA HIS A 15 -2.12 28.13 20.27
C HIS A 15 -3.33 28.95 20.75
N ASP A 16 -4.10 29.58 19.86
CA ASP A 16 -5.26 30.39 20.24
C ASP A 16 -6.43 29.55 20.77
N ASN A 17 -6.58 28.33 20.25
CA ASN A 17 -7.69 27.45 20.57
C ASN A 17 -7.25 26.05 21.02
N PHE A 18 -5.96 25.83 21.28
CA PHE A 18 -5.48 24.53 21.73
C PHE A 18 -6.06 24.14 23.10
N PRO A 19 -6.45 22.86 23.30
CA PRO A 19 -6.95 22.35 24.56
C PRO A 19 -6.04 22.65 25.75
N LYS A 20 -6.65 22.78 26.94
CA LYS A 20 -5.90 22.91 28.18
C LYS A 20 -5.42 21.53 28.61
N VAL A 21 -4.26 21.16 28.09
CA VAL A 21 -3.58 19.90 28.42
C VAL A 21 -2.13 20.18 28.84
N GLU A 22 -1.53 19.21 29.51
CA GLU A 22 -0.09 19.19 29.74
C GLU A 22 0.65 18.91 28.43
N LEU A 23 1.75 19.63 28.19
CA LEU A 23 2.66 19.37 27.08
C LEU A 23 4.01 18.93 27.62
N PHE A 24 4.56 17.90 27.00
CA PHE A 24 5.86 17.32 27.31
C PHE A 24 6.76 17.43 26.08
N VAL A 25 8.07 17.48 26.31
CA VAL A 25 9.12 17.34 25.30
C VAL A 25 9.93 16.09 25.60
N ARG A 26 10.45 15.42 24.58
CA ARG A 26 11.29 14.23 24.75
C ARG A 26 12.76 14.63 24.72
N LEU A 27 13.45 14.48 25.85
CA LEU A 27 14.88 14.78 26.02
C LEU A 27 15.58 13.52 26.53
N ASP A 28 16.61 13.05 25.82
CA ASP A 28 17.37 11.83 26.16
C ASP A 28 16.48 10.61 26.48
N GLY A 29 15.43 10.41 25.68
CA GLY A 29 14.46 9.32 25.84
C GLY A 29 13.46 9.50 26.99
N LYS A 30 13.47 10.65 27.69
CA LYS A 30 12.54 10.93 28.80
C LYS A 30 11.56 12.05 28.43
N TYR A 31 10.30 11.85 28.83
CA TYR A 31 9.26 12.88 28.71
C TYR A 31 9.40 13.88 29.85
N THR A 32 9.72 15.13 29.50
CA THR A 32 9.89 16.23 30.45
C THR A 32 8.75 17.21 30.28
N LEU A 33 8.07 17.56 31.37
CA LEU A 33 6.99 18.54 31.36
C LEU A 33 7.50 19.89 30.83
N TYR A 34 6.95 20.35 29.71
CA TYR A 34 7.25 21.64 29.12
C TYR A 34 6.25 22.71 29.57
N LYS A 35 4.97 22.35 29.64
CA LYS A 35 3.88 23.26 30.02
C LYS A 35 2.82 22.51 30.82
N PRO A 36 2.48 22.96 32.04
CA PRO A 36 1.37 22.39 32.82
C PRO A 36 0.00 22.79 32.25
N GLU A 37 -1.04 22.04 32.60
CA GLU A 37 -2.42 22.23 32.10
C GLU A 37 -2.93 23.66 32.29
N GLN A 38 -2.65 24.26 33.46
CA GLN A 38 -3.20 25.55 33.90
C GLN A 38 -2.59 26.76 33.18
N THR A 39 -1.48 26.59 32.48
CA THR A 39 -0.81 27.68 31.75
C THR A 39 -1.40 27.82 30.36
N LYS A 40 -1.61 29.04 29.87
CA LYS A 40 -2.03 29.27 28.47
C LYS A 40 -0.85 29.02 27.52
N LEU A 41 -1.07 28.26 26.45
CA LEU A 41 -0.09 28.14 25.37
C LEU A 41 -0.06 29.43 24.54
N THR A 42 1.13 29.97 24.30
CA THR A 42 1.31 31.22 23.56
C THR A 42 2.09 30.98 22.27
N ILE A 43 2.02 31.92 21.32
CA ILE A 43 2.85 31.87 20.11
C ILE A 43 4.34 31.79 20.44
N HIS A 44 4.80 32.51 21.48
CA HIS A 44 6.19 32.50 21.91
C HIS A 44 6.64 31.10 22.40
N ASN A 45 5.74 30.31 22.99
CA ASN A 45 6.04 28.93 23.34
C ASN A 45 6.28 28.07 22.09
N ILE A 46 5.42 28.21 21.08
CA ILE A 46 5.53 27.48 19.80
C ILE A 46 6.82 27.89 19.06
N GLU A 47 7.11 29.18 18.97
CA GLU A 47 8.32 29.70 18.34
C GLU A 47 9.58 29.19 19.03
N ARG A 48 9.63 29.23 20.37
CA ARG A 48 10.77 28.71 21.13
C ARG A 48 10.96 27.21 20.92
N LEU A 49 9.90 26.42 20.85
CA LEU A 49 10.01 24.98 20.55
C LEU A 49 10.58 24.77 19.14
N ARG A 50 10.09 25.53 18.16
CA ARG A 50 10.56 25.47 16.77
C ARG A 50 12.03 25.88 16.62
N GLU A 51 12.46 26.95 17.29
CA GLU A 51 13.85 27.42 17.29
C GLU A 51 14.81 26.37 17.88
N ASN A 52 14.33 25.53 18.80
CA ASN A 52 15.08 24.41 19.35
C ASN A 52 14.99 23.13 18.51
N GLY A 53 14.43 23.21 17.29
CA GLY A 53 14.27 22.06 16.39
C GLY A 53 13.23 21.04 16.85
N THR A 54 12.30 21.42 17.73
CA THR A 54 11.24 20.51 18.18
C THR A 54 10.16 20.40 17.11
N GLU A 55 10.00 19.19 16.55
CA GLU A 55 8.93 18.90 15.58
C GLU A 55 7.72 18.25 16.24
N PHE A 56 7.92 17.55 17.36
CA PHE A 56 6.88 16.88 18.13
C PHE A 56 6.90 17.32 19.58
N VAL A 57 5.72 17.63 20.10
CA VAL A 57 5.46 17.65 21.54
C VAL A 57 4.61 16.44 21.90
N TYR A 58 4.48 16.14 23.18
CA TYR A 58 3.76 14.98 23.65
C TYR A 58 2.70 15.38 24.66
N ILE A 59 1.57 14.67 24.65
CA ILE A 59 0.45 14.84 25.58
C ILE A 59 0.21 13.53 26.33
N ASN A 60 -0.49 13.55 27.46
CA ASN A 60 -0.97 12.31 28.06
C ASN A 60 -1.96 11.62 27.09
N SER A 61 -1.85 10.31 26.93
CA SER A 61 -2.71 9.57 25.98
C SER A 61 -4.21 9.65 26.30
N LYS A 62 -4.58 9.96 27.55
CA LYS A 62 -5.98 10.22 27.94
C LYS A 62 -6.58 11.45 27.25
N ASP A 63 -5.74 12.42 26.86
CA ASP A 63 -6.15 13.68 26.24
C ASP A 63 -6.15 13.60 24.70
N SER A 64 -5.81 12.43 24.14
CA SER A 64 -5.61 12.24 22.69
C SER A 64 -6.87 12.51 21.88
N GLU A 65 -8.06 12.14 22.36
CA GLU A 65 -9.31 12.37 21.62
C GLU A 65 -9.61 13.87 21.46
N GLU A 66 -9.49 14.66 22.53
CA GLU A 66 -9.74 16.11 22.51
C GLU A 66 -8.73 16.87 21.65
N VAL A 67 -7.44 16.52 21.76
CA VAL A 67 -6.38 17.18 20.98
C VAL A 67 -6.49 16.82 19.50
N GLN A 68 -6.88 15.59 19.18
CA GLN A 68 -6.99 15.16 17.79
C GLN A 68 -8.02 15.97 17.00
N GLU A 69 -9.15 16.36 17.60
CA GLU A 69 -10.12 17.22 16.93
C GLU A 69 -9.54 18.58 16.52
N HIS A 70 -8.55 19.09 17.27
CA HIS A 70 -7.86 20.33 16.95
C HIS A 70 -6.84 20.15 15.84
N VAL A 71 -6.13 19.02 15.84
CA VAL A 71 -5.20 18.63 14.77
C VAL A 71 -5.95 18.51 13.44
N GLU A 72 -7.09 17.83 13.43
CA GLU A 72 -7.90 17.60 12.21
C GLU A 72 -8.44 18.90 11.60
N LYS A 73 -8.72 19.91 12.43
CA LYS A 73 -9.18 21.24 12.01
C LYS A 73 -8.05 22.14 11.52
N ARG A 74 -6.78 21.79 11.79
CA ARG A 74 -5.63 22.65 11.45
C ARG A 74 -5.55 22.96 9.96
N LEU A 75 -5.87 21.98 9.13
CA LEU A 75 -5.80 22.10 7.67
C LEU A 75 -7.11 22.60 7.04
N ASP A 76 -8.19 22.71 7.82
CA ASP A 76 -9.50 23.17 7.31
C ASP A 76 -9.53 24.70 7.06
N ASP A 77 -8.73 25.49 7.79
CA ASP A 77 -8.57 26.93 7.57
C ASP A 77 -7.52 27.20 6.49
N SER A 78 -7.97 27.54 5.28
CA SER A 78 -7.10 27.78 4.12
C SER A 78 -6.06 28.88 4.34
N ARG A 79 -6.39 29.93 5.12
CA ARG A 79 -5.43 31.00 5.42
C ARG A 79 -4.33 30.47 6.33
N SER A 80 -4.70 29.78 7.41
CA SER A 80 -3.70 29.24 8.31
C SER A 80 -2.89 28.09 7.69
N ALA A 81 -3.51 27.26 6.86
CA ALA A 81 -2.84 26.16 6.18
C ALA A 81 -1.84 26.67 5.12
N SER A 82 -2.09 27.83 4.50
CA SER A 82 -1.17 28.46 3.54
C SER A 82 0.17 28.89 4.15
N LEU A 83 0.21 29.10 5.47
CA LEU A 83 1.41 29.50 6.21
C LEU A 83 2.31 28.31 6.56
N LEU A 84 1.82 27.07 6.40
CA LEU A 84 2.58 25.87 6.69
C LEU A 84 3.45 25.48 5.51
N SER A 85 4.68 25.04 5.81
CA SER A 85 5.55 24.40 4.82
C SER A 85 4.90 23.11 4.29
N GLN A 86 5.33 22.66 3.11
CA GLN A 86 4.82 21.39 2.56
C GLN A 86 5.19 20.20 3.47
N TYR A 87 6.41 20.18 3.99
CA TYR A 87 6.86 19.20 4.99
C TYR A 87 5.98 19.17 6.24
N SER A 88 5.63 20.34 6.81
CA SER A 88 4.73 20.43 7.96
C SER A 88 3.33 19.87 7.65
N LYS A 89 2.81 20.11 6.43
CA LYS A 89 1.53 19.54 5.99
C LYS A 89 1.61 18.02 5.89
N ASN A 90 2.68 17.48 5.30
CA ASN A 90 2.91 16.04 5.20
C ASN A 90 2.95 15.39 6.59
N LEU A 91 3.62 16.00 7.57
CA LEU A 91 3.64 15.53 8.96
C LEU A 91 2.25 15.54 9.62
N ILE A 92 1.48 16.62 9.46
CA ILE A 92 0.11 16.72 10.02
C ILE A 92 -0.81 15.66 9.39
N CYS A 93 -0.78 15.53 8.06
CA CYS A 93 -1.52 14.49 7.34
C CYS A 93 -1.14 13.08 7.85
N SER A 94 0.15 12.83 8.06
CA SER A 94 0.63 11.54 8.57
C SER A 94 0.13 11.25 9.98
N GLN A 95 0.16 12.23 10.89
CA GLN A 95 -0.41 12.08 12.23
C GLN A 95 -1.92 11.75 12.19
N MET A 96 -2.67 12.43 11.31
CA MET A 96 -4.10 12.14 11.13
C MET A 96 -4.32 10.70 10.64
N ILE A 97 -3.51 10.22 9.69
CA ILE A 97 -3.57 8.83 9.21
C ILE A 97 -3.22 7.86 10.34
N ILE A 98 -2.14 8.08 11.09
CA ILE A 98 -1.74 7.20 12.20
C ILE A 98 -2.87 7.06 13.21
N LYS A 99 -3.49 8.18 13.60
CA LYS A 99 -4.59 8.15 14.55
C LYS A 99 -5.80 7.39 13.99
N ALA A 100 -6.11 7.59 12.72
CA ALA A 100 -7.20 6.88 12.04
C ALA A 100 -6.96 5.36 12.00
N VAL A 101 -5.73 4.94 11.66
CA VAL A 101 -5.31 3.53 11.68
C VAL A 101 -5.40 2.97 13.10
N ASP A 102 -4.86 3.65 14.11
CA ASP A 102 -4.92 3.20 15.51
C ASP A 102 -6.37 3.05 16.01
N ASP A 103 -7.28 3.96 15.63
CA ASP A 103 -8.70 3.86 15.97
C ASP A 103 -9.38 2.66 15.32
N VAL A 104 -9.11 2.39 14.04
CA VAL A 104 -9.63 1.21 13.33
C VAL A 104 -9.13 -0.08 13.96
N PHE A 105 -7.83 -0.18 14.28
CA PHE A 105 -7.28 -1.39 14.87
C PHE A 105 -7.75 -1.63 16.32
N LYS A 106 -8.06 -0.56 17.07
CA LYS A 106 -8.64 -0.66 18.41
C LYS A 106 -10.14 -1.00 18.39
N LYS A 107 -10.87 -0.53 17.39
CA LYS A 107 -12.33 -0.64 17.28
C LYS A 107 -12.75 -1.23 15.93
N PRO A 108 -12.23 -2.40 15.51
CA PRO A 108 -12.37 -2.91 14.14
C PRO A 108 -13.80 -3.28 13.74
N ASN A 109 -14.71 -3.40 14.71
CA ASN A 109 -16.12 -3.72 14.49
C ASN A 109 -17.06 -2.49 14.51
N GLN A 110 -16.51 -1.27 14.59
CA GLN A 110 -17.33 -0.05 14.66
C GLN A 110 -17.37 0.66 13.28
N PRO A 111 -18.54 0.77 12.63
CA PRO A 111 -18.62 1.47 11.34
C PRO A 111 -18.12 2.93 11.38
N ALA A 112 -18.34 3.61 12.51
CA ALA A 112 -17.99 5.03 12.67
C ALA A 112 -16.48 5.32 12.51
N VAL A 113 -15.59 4.39 12.89
CA VAL A 113 -14.14 4.62 12.72
C VAL A 113 -13.72 4.56 11.25
N PHE A 114 -14.37 3.73 10.43
CA PHE A 114 -14.13 3.68 8.98
C PHE A 114 -14.65 4.92 8.26
N GLU A 115 -15.81 5.44 8.66
CA GLU A 115 -16.31 6.71 8.13
C GLU A 115 -15.37 7.87 8.46
N LYS A 116 -14.80 7.88 9.68
CA LYS A 116 -13.79 8.86 10.07
C LYS A 116 -12.51 8.71 9.23
N CYS A 117 -12.02 7.50 8.99
CA CYS A 117 -10.89 7.24 8.09
C CYS A 117 -11.13 7.82 6.69
N ARG A 118 -12.30 7.53 6.09
CA ARG A 118 -12.66 8.07 4.78
C ARG A 118 -12.77 9.59 4.78
N ALA A 119 -13.28 10.19 5.84
CA ALA A 119 -13.33 11.65 5.99
C ALA A 119 -11.93 12.28 6.07
N ILE A 120 -11.00 11.69 6.82
CA ILE A 120 -9.60 12.11 6.88
C ILE A 120 -8.95 11.96 5.51
N LEU A 121 -9.12 10.80 4.86
CA LEU A 121 -8.53 10.51 3.56
C LEU A 121 -8.96 11.52 2.49
N ARG A 122 -10.20 12.02 2.52
CA ARG A 122 -10.66 13.07 1.60
C ARG A 122 -9.92 14.41 1.75
N LYS A 123 -9.35 14.68 2.92
CA LYS A 123 -8.67 15.94 3.24
C LYS A 123 -7.16 15.87 3.08
N VAL A 124 -6.58 14.68 3.21
CA VAL A 124 -5.12 14.53 3.10
C VAL A 124 -4.66 14.55 1.65
N GLU A 125 -3.56 15.24 1.45
CA GLU A 125 -2.81 15.32 0.20
C GLU A 125 -1.33 15.30 0.58
N PHE A 126 -0.56 14.44 -0.10
CA PHE A 126 0.87 14.34 0.08
C PHE A 126 1.57 14.90 -1.13
N ARG A 127 2.53 15.79 -0.90
CA ARG A 127 3.43 16.29 -1.95
C ARG A 127 4.83 16.21 -1.43
N PHE A 128 5.67 15.45 -2.11
CA PHE A 128 7.08 15.32 -1.83
C PHE A 128 7.86 15.97 -2.97
N GLU A 129 8.90 16.73 -2.63
CA GLU A 129 9.81 17.31 -3.62
C GLU A 129 10.70 16.24 -4.24
N ASP A 130 11.20 15.31 -3.42
CA ASP A 130 12.02 14.17 -3.80
C ASP A 130 11.73 12.96 -2.90
N ARG A 131 12.36 11.82 -3.20
CA ARG A 131 12.26 10.63 -2.35
C ARG A 131 12.84 10.82 -0.96
N ASP A 132 13.87 11.64 -0.79
CA ASP A 132 14.55 11.78 0.49
C ASP A 132 13.64 12.47 1.52
N GLU A 133 12.74 13.37 1.10
CA GLU A 133 11.68 13.93 1.94
C GLU A 133 10.72 12.84 2.44
N LEU A 134 10.29 11.91 1.55
CA LEU A 134 9.43 10.79 1.91
C LEU A 134 10.13 9.84 2.90
N ILE A 135 11.40 9.52 2.67
CA ILE A 135 12.19 8.66 3.57
C ILE A 135 12.36 9.34 4.93
N ALA A 136 12.67 10.65 4.95
CA ALA A 136 12.80 11.42 6.18
C ALA A 136 11.50 11.43 6.97
N LEU A 137 10.35 11.60 6.29
CA LEU A 137 9.04 11.51 6.92
C LEU A 137 8.84 10.14 7.59
N PHE A 138 9.12 9.04 6.90
CA PHE A 138 8.96 7.68 7.46
C PHE A 138 9.83 7.44 8.69
N ALA A 139 11.08 7.91 8.68
CA ALA A 139 11.96 7.86 9.86
C ALA A 139 11.35 8.61 11.05
N LYS A 140 10.76 9.79 10.82
CA LYS A 140 10.07 10.55 11.89
C LYS A 140 8.88 9.81 12.47
N LEU A 141 8.11 9.09 11.64
CA LEU A 141 6.98 8.30 12.12
C LEU A 141 7.47 7.12 12.98
N GLU A 142 8.53 6.44 12.56
CA GLU A 142 9.12 5.34 13.34
C GLU A 142 9.68 5.82 14.69
N ASP A 143 10.36 6.95 14.72
CA ASP A 143 11.00 7.49 15.93
C ASP A 143 9.98 7.94 17.00
N ASN A 144 8.76 8.29 16.61
CA ASN A 144 7.78 8.95 17.48
C ASN A 144 6.56 8.08 17.80
N PHE A 145 6.32 7.01 17.05
CA PHE A 145 5.15 6.16 17.22
C PHE A 145 5.60 4.71 17.39
N ASP A 146 5.50 4.13 18.58
CA ASP A 146 6.17 2.85 18.89
C ASP A 146 5.46 1.58 18.37
N LYS A 147 4.38 1.70 17.58
CA LYS A 147 3.57 0.55 17.16
C LYS A 147 3.86 0.12 15.73
N TYR A 148 4.62 -0.97 15.56
CA TYR A 148 5.00 -1.51 14.26
C TYR A 148 3.82 -1.62 13.28
N LEU A 149 2.75 -2.33 13.64
CA LEU A 149 1.61 -2.59 12.76
C LEU A 149 0.88 -1.30 12.31
N ILE A 150 0.80 -0.32 13.20
CA ILE A 150 0.16 0.98 12.92
C ILE A 150 1.06 1.82 12.01
N ASN A 151 2.36 1.87 12.29
CA ASN A 151 3.32 2.57 11.42
C ASN A 151 3.39 1.94 10.04
N HIS A 152 3.42 0.61 9.95
CA HIS A 152 3.47 -0.12 8.69
C HIS A 152 2.25 0.22 7.84
N SER A 153 1.06 0.05 8.41
CA SER A 153 -0.19 0.43 7.74
C SER A 153 -0.24 1.91 7.34
N THR A 154 0.33 2.80 8.16
CA THR A 154 0.43 4.23 7.85
C THR A 154 1.37 4.50 6.68
N GLN A 155 2.61 4.00 6.73
CA GLN A 155 3.60 4.21 5.67
C GLN A 155 3.10 3.62 4.34
N THR A 156 2.52 2.41 4.37
CA THR A 156 1.89 1.79 3.20
C THR A 156 0.74 2.64 2.67
N THR A 157 -0.07 3.25 3.54
CA THR A 157 -1.14 4.17 3.12
C THR A 157 -0.60 5.42 2.44
N ILE A 158 0.39 6.08 3.04
CA ILE A 158 1.01 7.30 2.47
C ILE A 158 1.59 6.98 1.09
N LEU A 159 2.32 5.88 0.98
CA LEU A 159 2.95 5.45 -0.26
C LEU A 159 1.91 5.06 -1.32
N ALA A 160 0.86 4.32 -0.95
CA ALA A 160 -0.21 3.93 -1.87
C ALA A 160 -1.01 5.14 -2.39
N LEU A 161 -1.25 6.16 -1.56
CA LEU A 161 -1.88 7.41 -1.99
C LEU A 161 -0.99 8.16 -2.97
N PHE A 162 0.28 8.35 -2.60
CA PHE A 162 1.26 9.05 -3.44
C PHE A 162 1.47 8.35 -4.80
N MET A 163 1.66 7.04 -4.79
CA MET A 163 1.84 6.23 -6.00
C MET A 163 0.55 6.10 -6.81
N GLY A 164 -0.61 5.98 -6.14
CA GLY A 164 -1.91 5.90 -6.81
C GLY A 164 -2.28 7.17 -7.56
N GLU A 165 -1.90 8.33 -7.04
CA GLU A 165 -2.08 9.60 -7.73
C GLU A 165 -1.14 9.69 -8.95
N ARG A 166 0.14 9.36 -8.78
CA ARG A 166 1.18 9.56 -9.80
C ARG A 166 1.16 8.53 -10.93
N LEU A 167 0.94 7.25 -10.61
CA LEU A 167 1.05 6.16 -11.59
C LEU A 167 -0.29 5.80 -12.24
N PHE A 168 -1.40 6.02 -11.53
CA PHE A 168 -2.71 5.54 -11.94
C PHE A 168 -3.71 6.65 -12.28
N SER A 169 -3.32 7.92 -12.05
CA SER A 169 -4.21 9.09 -12.15
C SER A 169 -5.56 8.83 -11.49
N ALA A 170 -5.54 8.15 -10.34
CA ALA A 170 -6.74 7.70 -9.66
C ALA A 170 -7.59 8.91 -9.25
N GLY A 171 -8.90 8.83 -9.48
CA GLY A 171 -9.82 9.87 -9.04
C GLY A 171 -9.86 9.97 -7.51
N ARG A 172 -10.37 11.09 -6.98
CA ARG A 172 -10.39 11.36 -5.53
C ARG A 172 -11.12 10.27 -4.74
N ASP A 173 -12.21 9.72 -5.26
CA ASP A 173 -12.99 8.65 -4.63
C ASP A 173 -12.24 7.31 -4.65
N ASP A 174 -11.56 6.99 -5.76
CA ASP A 174 -10.71 5.80 -5.85
C ASP A 174 -9.54 5.93 -4.86
N LEU A 175 -8.87 7.09 -4.77
CA LEU A 175 -7.80 7.33 -3.81
C LEU A 175 -8.27 7.19 -2.36
N VAL A 176 -9.48 7.64 -2.03
CA VAL A 176 -10.06 7.41 -0.69
C VAL A 176 -10.25 5.90 -0.44
N SER A 177 -10.69 5.17 -1.44
CA SER A 177 -10.91 3.72 -1.33
C SER A 177 -9.59 2.95 -1.24
N VAL A 178 -8.59 3.34 -2.05
CA VAL A 178 -7.21 2.81 -2.00
C VAL A 178 -6.57 3.09 -0.65
N GLY A 179 -6.64 4.34 -0.18
CA GLY A 179 -6.13 4.72 1.13
C GLY A 179 -6.81 3.96 2.25
N THR A 180 -8.14 3.75 2.17
CA THR A 180 -8.88 2.97 3.18
C THR A 180 -8.43 1.51 3.16
N GLY A 181 -8.29 0.90 1.97
CA GLY A 181 -7.78 -0.46 1.81
C GLY A 181 -6.35 -0.61 2.34
N ALA A 182 -5.47 0.36 2.05
CA ALA A 182 -4.10 0.37 2.54
C ALA A 182 -4.01 0.57 4.06
N MET A 183 -4.90 1.38 4.67
CA MET A 183 -4.96 1.53 6.13
C MET A 183 -5.28 0.21 6.83
N VAL A 184 -6.04 -0.68 6.18
CA VAL A 184 -6.62 -1.88 6.80
C VAL A 184 -6.18 -3.18 6.14
N HIS A 185 -5.15 -3.15 5.28
CA HIS A 185 -4.70 -4.33 4.55
C HIS A 185 -4.33 -5.48 5.51
N ASP A 186 -3.67 -5.13 6.62
CA ASP A 186 -3.24 -6.03 7.68
C ASP A 186 -4.22 -6.11 8.89
N ILE A 187 -5.44 -5.57 8.81
CA ILE A 187 -6.36 -5.55 9.97
C ILE A 187 -6.67 -6.95 10.52
N GLY A 188 -6.65 -7.97 9.66
CA GLY A 188 -6.85 -9.36 10.06
C GLY A 188 -5.73 -9.93 10.94
N MET A 189 -4.58 -9.25 11.04
CA MET A 189 -3.50 -9.64 11.96
C MET A 189 -3.97 -9.58 13.43
N LEU A 190 -5.01 -8.81 13.73
CA LEU A 190 -5.69 -8.82 15.05
C LEU A 190 -6.26 -10.19 15.44
N SER A 191 -6.50 -11.07 14.47
CA SER A 191 -7.00 -12.43 14.69
C SER A 191 -5.89 -13.49 14.74
N VAL A 192 -4.63 -13.08 14.58
CA VAL A 192 -3.46 -13.95 14.73
C VAL A 192 -2.97 -13.86 16.18
N SER A 193 -2.61 -14.99 16.79
CA SER A 193 -2.13 -15.04 18.18
C SER A 193 -0.89 -14.18 18.39
N SER A 194 -0.82 -13.47 19.52
CA SER A 194 0.35 -12.67 19.92
C SER A 194 1.62 -13.52 20.01
N ASP A 195 1.51 -14.79 20.40
CA ASP A 195 2.64 -15.73 20.44
C ASP A 195 3.30 -15.95 19.06
N ILE A 196 2.60 -15.61 17.97
CA ILE A 196 3.09 -15.67 16.59
C ILE A 196 3.55 -14.28 16.14
N THR A 197 2.75 -13.24 16.35
CA THR A 197 3.07 -11.89 15.86
C THR A 197 4.25 -11.26 16.57
N ASP A 198 4.47 -11.61 17.84
CA ASP A 198 5.50 -11.01 18.70
C ASP A 198 6.76 -11.90 18.79
N LYS A 199 6.78 -13.01 18.04
CA LYS A 199 7.87 -13.98 18.05
C LYS A 199 9.13 -13.40 17.40
N VAL A 200 10.26 -13.57 18.08
CA VAL A 200 11.59 -13.12 17.61
C VAL A 200 12.28 -14.19 16.75
N ASP A 201 11.93 -15.46 16.94
CA ASP A 201 12.45 -16.57 16.14
C ASP A 201 11.71 -16.73 14.81
N VAL A 202 12.32 -17.48 13.89
CA VAL A 202 11.69 -17.86 12.62
C VAL A 202 10.38 -18.61 12.88
N LEU A 203 9.32 -18.22 12.16
CA LEU A 203 8.04 -18.91 12.22
C LEU A 203 8.14 -20.32 11.63
N SER A 204 7.55 -21.29 12.31
CA SER A 204 7.29 -22.62 11.76
C SER A 204 6.28 -22.55 10.60
N GLU A 205 6.25 -23.59 9.76
CA GLU A 205 5.30 -23.66 8.64
C GLU A 205 3.83 -23.51 9.09
N ASN A 206 3.47 -24.08 10.23
CA ASN A 206 2.12 -23.98 10.79
C ASN A 206 1.80 -22.57 11.29
N GLU A 207 2.75 -21.89 11.93
CA GLU A 207 2.59 -20.50 12.37
C GLU A 207 2.47 -19.57 11.15
N TYR A 208 3.31 -19.80 10.14
CA TYR A 208 3.26 -19.06 8.89
C TYR A 208 1.94 -19.27 8.14
N TYR A 209 1.40 -20.50 8.13
CA TYR A 209 0.07 -20.77 7.58
C TYR A 209 -1.02 -19.97 8.30
N ARG A 210 -0.94 -19.81 9.63
CA ARG A 210 -1.89 -18.98 10.38
C ARG A 210 -1.78 -17.51 10.02
N VAL A 211 -0.57 -16.99 9.84
CA VAL A 211 -0.35 -15.61 9.35
C VAL A 211 -0.96 -15.42 7.97
N LYS A 212 -0.83 -16.40 7.05
CA LYS A 212 -1.43 -16.34 5.71
C LYS A 212 -2.96 -16.26 5.68
N LEU A 213 -3.64 -16.49 6.81
CA LEU A 213 -5.09 -16.37 6.92
C LEU A 213 -5.55 -14.93 7.22
N HIS A 214 -4.66 -14.02 7.61
CA HIS A 214 -5.06 -12.65 7.97
C HIS A 214 -5.81 -11.89 6.85
N PRO A 215 -5.57 -12.08 5.54
CA PRO A 215 -6.38 -11.39 4.54
C PRO A 215 -7.86 -11.79 4.64
N LYS A 216 -8.13 -13.07 4.95
CA LYS A 216 -9.51 -13.58 5.14
C LYS A 216 -10.12 -13.05 6.44
N TYR A 217 -9.37 -13.07 7.54
CA TYR A 217 -9.83 -12.48 8.80
C TYR A 217 -10.11 -10.98 8.67
N GLY A 218 -9.32 -10.28 7.83
CA GLY A 218 -9.55 -8.89 7.51
C GLY A 218 -10.89 -8.67 6.83
N ILE A 219 -11.24 -9.50 5.83
CA ILE A 219 -12.56 -9.47 5.19
C ILE A 219 -13.69 -9.74 6.19
N ASP A 220 -13.52 -10.69 7.11
CA ASP A 220 -14.54 -10.98 8.14
C ASP A 220 -14.78 -9.78 9.07
N LEU A 221 -13.71 -9.07 9.47
CA LEU A 221 -13.80 -7.85 10.28
C LEU A 221 -14.46 -6.70 9.50
N LEU A 222 -14.06 -6.49 8.24
CA LEU A 222 -14.65 -5.46 7.38
C LEU A 222 -16.14 -5.68 7.15
N ASN A 223 -16.56 -6.92 6.91
CA ASN A 223 -17.96 -7.30 6.80
C ASN A 223 -18.73 -7.02 8.09
N SER A 224 -18.14 -7.34 9.24
CA SER A 224 -18.74 -7.10 10.56
C SER A 224 -18.91 -5.61 10.86
N ALA A 225 -18.00 -4.76 10.34
CA ALA A 225 -18.09 -3.31 10.41
C ALA A 225 -18.98 -2.68 9.33
N GLY A 226 -19.60 -3.48 8.45
CA GLY A 226 -20.46 -2.97 7.37
C GLY A 226 -19.72 -2.28 6.23
N VAL A 227 -18.41 -2.49 6.10
CA VAL A 227 -17.62 -1.92 5.00
C VAL A 227 -17.87 -2.76 3.74
N THR A 228 -18.53 -2.18 2.74
CA THR A 228 -18.90 -2.87 1.48
C THR A 228 -18.14 -2.35 0.26
N ASP A 229 -17.14 -1.50 0.46
CA ASP A 229 -16.34 -0.92 -0.61
C ASP A 229 -15.49 -2.00 -1.29
N ARG A 230 -15.71 -2.22 -2.58
CA ARG A 230 -15.04 -3.27 -3.35
C ARG A 230 -13.53 -3.08 -3.43
N ILE A 231 -13.04 -1.84 -3.58
CA ILE A 231 -11.60 -1.59 -3.68
C ILE A 231 -10.93 -1.91 -2.34
N VAL A 232 -11.57 -1.54 -1.23
CA VAL A 232 -11.09 -1.88 0.12
C VAL A 232 -10.99 -3.40 0.29
N HIS A 233 -12.04 -4.14 -0.10
CA HIS A 233 -12.04 -5.61 -0.05
C HIS A 233 -10.97 -6.24 -0.95
N ASP A 234 -10.87 -5.77 -2.19
CA ASP A 234 -9.90 -6.28 -3.16
C ASP A 234 -8.46 -6.09 -2.67
N ILE A 235 -8.16 -4.96 -2.01
CA ILE A 235 -6.85 -4.69 -1.39
C ILE A 235 -6.62 -5.58 -0.18
N THR A 236 -7.53 -5.59 0.81
CA THR A 236 -7.38 -6.38 2.03
C THR A 236 -7.20 -7.87 1.72
N LEU A 237 -7.96 -8.40 0.75
CA LEU A 237 -7.83 -9.80 0.36
C LEU A 237 -6.64 -10.07 -0.57
N GLY A 238 -6.23 -9.09 -1.39
CA GLY A 238 -5.34 -9.30 -2.53
C GLY A 238 -3.91 -8.78 -2.39
N HIS A 239 -3.57 -8.02 -1.34
CA HIS A 239 -2.24 -7.40 -1.19
C HIS A 239 -1.07 -8.40 -1.08
N HIS A 240 -1.35 -9.69 -0.86
CA HIS A 240 -0.38 -10.77 -0.88
C HIS A 240 -0.44 -11.70 -2.10
N GLU A 241 -1.30 -11.38 -3.07
CA GLU A 241 -1.24 -12.02 -4.37
C GLU A 241 0.07 -11.59 -5.07
N ARG A 242 0.56 -12.47 -5.96
CA ARG A 242 1.83 -12.29 -6.67
C ARG A 242 1.60 -12.51 -8.15
N TYR A 243 2.23 -11.71 -8.98
CA TYR A 243 1.97 -11.68 -10.42
C TYR A 243 2.22 -13.05 -11.10
N ASP A 244 3.10 -13.88 -10.54
CA ASP A 244 3.39 -15.25 -11.00
C ASP A 244 2.44 -16.34 -10.46
N GLY A 245 1.40 -15.97 -9.69
CA GLY A 245 0.44 -16.90 -9.10
C GLY A 245 0.91 -17.57 -7.80
N SER A 246 2.12 -17.30 -7.32
CA SER A 246 2.66 -17.89 -6.07
C SER A 246 2.08 -17.29 -4.78
N GLY A 247 1.26 -16.25 -4.91
CA GLY A 247 0.68 -15.49 -3.81
C GLY A 247 -0.48 -16.20 -3.10
N TYR A 248 -1.09 -15.48 -2.17
CA TYR A 248 -2.20 -15.97 -1.35
C TYR A 248 -3.18 -14.83 -1.05
N PRO A 249 -4.44 -15.14 -0.66
CA PRO A 249 -5.00 -16.45 -0.35
C PRO A 249 -5.65 -17.19 -1.52
N ARG A 250 -5.81 -16.57 -2.69
CA ARG A 250 -6.50 -17.16 -3.84
C ARG A 250 -5.55 -17.72 -4.91
N GLY A 251 -4.29 -17.28 -4.92
CA GLY A 251 -3.32 -17.70 -5.92
C GLY A 251 -3.66 -17.14 -7.30
N LEU A 252 -4.07 -15.87 -7.34
CA LEU A 252 -4.37 -15.17 -8.58
C LEU A 252 -3.08 -14.85 -9.33
N ASP A 253 -3.13 -14.93 -10.65
CA ASP A 253 -1.99 -14.58 -11.51
C ASP A 253 -2.28 -13.37 -12.40
N GLY A 254 -1.21 -12.64 -12.75
CA GLY A 254 -1.23 -11.52 -13.69
C GLY A 254 -2.42 -10.56 -13.52
N PHE A 255 -3.19 -10.43 -14.60
CA PHE A 255 -4.35 -9.53 -14.69
C PHE A 255 -5.57 -9.97 -13.88
N GLU A 256 -5.57 -11.14 -13.24
CA GLU A 256 -6.63 -11.56 -12.33
C GLU A 256 -6.54 -10.79 -11.00
N ILE A 257 -5.35 -10.29 -10.64
CA ILE A 257 -5.12 -9.49 -9.44
C ILE A 257 -5.68 -8.07 -9.67
N PRO A 258 -6.57 -7.57 -8.79
CA PRO A 258 -7.07 -6.21 -8.89
C PRO A 258 -5.93 -5.17 -8.89
N ARG A 259 -5.98 -4.21 -9.82
CA ARG A 259 -4.91 -3.20 -9.99
C ARG A 259 -4.46 -2.50 -8.71
N TYR A 260 -5.41 -2.12 -7.85
CA TYR A 260 -5.08 -1.43 -6.60
C TYR A 260 -4.52 -2.38 -5.54
N ALA A 261 -4.85 -3.67 -5.59
CA ALA A 261 -4.20 -4.68 -4.76
C ALA A 261 -2.74 -4.89 -5.19
N MET A 262 -2.43 -4.83 -6.50
CA MET A 262 -1.05 -4.87 -7.00
C MET A 262 -0.24 -3.65 -6.57
N LEU A 263 -0.83 -2.46 -6.64
CA LEU A 263 -0.23 -1.22 -6.14
C LEU A 263 0.09 -1.31 -4.65
N VAL A 264 -0.89 -1.70 -3.84
CA VAL A 264 -0.70 -1.81 -2.38
C VAL A 264 0.29 -2.92 -2.04
N SER A 265 0.30 -4.04 -2.77
CA SER A 265 1.29 -5.12 -2.61
C SER A 265 2.73 -4.62 -2.79
N ILE A 266 2.99 -3.79 -3.81
CA ILE A 266 4.31 -3.16 -4.01
C ILE A 266 4.66 -2.23 -2.85
N CYS A 267 3.71 -1.38 -2.42
CA CYS A 267 3.92 -0.45 -1.32
C CYS A 267 4.17 -1.16 0.02
N ASP A 268 3.37 -2.21 0.30
CA ASP A 268 3.48 -3.09 1.47
C ASP A 268 4.87 -3.74 1.52
N ILE A 269 5.31 -4.37 0.43
CA ILE A 269 6.62 -5.02 0.36
C ILE A 269 7.75 -4.00 0.58
N TYR A 270 7.68 -2.81 -0.03
CA TYR A 270 8.70 -1.79 0.18
C TYR A 270 8.78 -1.37 1.65
N CYS A 271 7.67 -0.98 2.27
CA CYS A 271 7.60 -0.59 3.68
C CYS A 271 8.09 -1.74 4.59
N ALA A 272 7.66 -2.98 4.32
CA ALA A 272 8.08 -4.16 5.04
C ALA A 272 9.61 -4.40 5.00
N LEU A 273 10.26 -4.06 3.89
CA LEU A 273 11.72 -4.19 3.72
C LEU A 273 12.49 -3.05 4.41
N THR A 274 11.93 -1.84 4.43
CA THR A 274 12.60 -0.64 4.97
C THR A 274 12.31 -0.35 6.43
N MET A 275 11.39 -1.09 7.07
CA MET A 275 11.07 -0.95 8.48
C MET A 275 11.74 -2.01 9.35
N ASN A 276 12.10 -1.63 10.58
CA ASN A 276 12.62 -2.60 11.56
C ASN A 276 11.51 -3.54 12.05
N ARG A 277 11.83 -4.84 12.13
CA ARG A 277 10.97 -5.89 12.70
C ARG A 277 11.71 -6.59 13.85
N PRO A 278 11.01 -7.23 14.80
CA PRO A 278 11.65 -7.93 15.93
C PRO A 278 12.76 -8.90 15.52
N TYR A 279 12.60 -9.55 14.35
CA TYR A 279 13.49 -10.59 13.84
C TYR A 279 14.34 -10.14 12.62
N LYS A 280 14.20 -8.89 12.15
CA LYS A 280 14.87 -8.41 10.94
C LYS A 280 15.11 -6.90 10.99
N SER A 281 16.37 -6.49 10.84
CA SER A 281 16.74 -5.09 10.66
C SER A 281 16.23 -4.54 9.33
N ALA A 282 15.84 -3.26 9.34
CA ALA A 282 15.50 -2.52 8.13
C ALA A 282 16.63 -2.59 7.09
N SER A 283 16.25 -2.81 5.83
CA SER A 283 17.14 -2.62 4.69
C SER A 283 17.19 -1.13 4.34
N THR A 284 18.30 -0.66 3.79
CA THR A 284 18.33 0.69 3.21
C THR A 284 17.34 0.80 2.04
N PRO A 285 16.83 1.99 1.71
CA PRO A 285 15.98 2.20 0.53
C PRO A 285 16.57 1.58 -0.75
N ALA A 286 17.86 1.79 -1.01
CA ALA A 286 18.55 1.23 -2.16
C ALA A 286 18.59 -0.32 -2.14
N GLU A 287 18.77 -0.95 -0.98
CA GLU A 287 18.72 -2.41 -0.83
C GLU A 287 17.32 -2.98 -1.03
N ALA A 288 16.29 -2.29 -0.52
CA ALA A 288 14.90 -2.67 -0.74
C ALA A 288 14.57 -2.66 -2.25
N LEU A 289 14.91 -1.59 -2.96
CA LEU A 289 14.70 -1.48 -4.41
C LEU A 289 15.48 -2.54 -5.19
N ARG A 290 16.74 -2.83 -4.83
CA ARG A 290 17.51 -3.93 -5.42
C ARG A 290 16.85 -5.28 -5.21
N THR A 291 16.32 -5.54 -4.01
CA THR A 291 15.61 -6.77 -3.68
C THR A 291 14.36 -6.90 -4.56
N MET A 292 13.54 -5.86 -4.63
CA MET A 292 12.33 -5.84 -5.47
C MET A 292 12.65 -6.04 -6.97
N LYS A 293 13.73 -5.43 -7.47
CA LYS A 293 14.23 -5.65 -8.84
C LYS A 293 14.62 -7.11 -9.09
N SER A 294 15.28 -7.75 -8.12
CA SER A 294 15.67 -9.16 -8.23
C SER A 294 14.46 -10.11 -8.23
N GLU A 295 13.37 -9.70 -7.59
CA GLU A 295 12.11 -10.45 -7.51
C GLU A 295 11.04 -9.93 -8.49
N ARG A 296 11.42 -9.20 -9.54
CA ARG A 296 10.50 -8.55 -10.49
C ARG A 296 9.35 -9.42 -11.03
N LYS A 297 9.55 -10.74 -11.10
CA LYS A 297 8.52 -11.72 -11.52
C LYS A 297 7.29 -11.76 -10.60
N LEU A 298 7.43 -11.31 -9.34
CA LEU A 298 6.37 -11.29 -8.34
C LEU A 298 5.42 -10.10 -8.50
N PHE A 299 5.80 -9.11 -9.30
CA PHE A 299 5.11 -7.84 -9.42
C PHE A 299 4.56 -7.63 -10.83
N ASP A 300 3.52 -6.83 -10.92
CA ASP A 300 3.10 -6.26 -12.20
C ASP A 300 4.25 -5.41 -12.79
N PRO A 301 4.72 -5.71 -14.01
CA PRO A 301 5.89 -5.05 -14.58
C PRO A 301 5.72 -3.53 -14.70
N ASP A 302 4.55 -3.06 -15.11
CA ASP A 302 4.28 -1.63 -15.34
C ASP A 302 4.24 -0.88 -14.01
N THR A 303 3.54 -1.44 -13.02
CA THR A 303 3.44 -0.85 -11.69
C THR A 303 4.80 -0.83 -10.99
N LEU A 304 5.59 -1.91 -11.10
CA LEU A 304 6.95 -1.95 -10.54
C LEU A 304 7.86 -0.93 -11.23
N ALA A 305 7.82 -0.82 -12.55
CA ALA A 305 8.64 0.15 -13.28
C ALA A 305 8.31 1.59 -12.87
N GLY A 306 7.02 1.93 -12.78
CA GLY A 306 6.58 3.24 -12.31
C GLY A 306 7.01 3.53 -10.87
N PHE A 307 6.86 2.54 -9.98
CA PHE A 307 7.30 2.66 -8.59
C PHE A 307 8.81 2.90 -8.48
N LEU A 308 9.62 2.09 -9.18
CA LEU A 308 11.08 2.26 -9.23
C LEU A 308 11.46 3.63 -9.81
N GLY A 309 10.77 4.08 -10.85
CA GLY A 309 11.01 5.38 -11.47
C GLY A 309 10.89 6.54 -10.47
N ILE A 310 9.83 6.53 -9.67
CA ILE A 310 9.61 7.52 -8.62
C ILE A 310 10.64 7.37 -7.49
N MET A 311 10.91 6.14 -7.06
CA MET A 311 11.80 5.87 -5.92
C MET A 311 13.29 5.91 -6.25
N GLU A 312 13.69 6.11 -7.50
CA GLU A 312 15.10 6.32 -7.89
C GLU A 312 15.36 7.77 -8.30
N ASP A 313 14.37 8.66 -8.15
CA ASP A 313 14.38 10.05 -8.61
C ASP A 313 14.78 10.17 -10.10
N THR A 314 14.59 9.10 -10.86
CA THR A 314 14.68 9.14 -12.31
C THR A 314 13.43 9.84 -12.80
N ALA A 315 13.58 10.84 -13.68
CA ALA A 315 12.44 11.51 -14.30
C ALA A 315 11.40 10.45 -14.71
N LEU A 316 10.17 10.59 -14.19
CA LEU A 316 9.06 9.76 -14.63
C LEU A 316 9.07 9.81 -16.16
N PRO A 317 9.08 8.66 -16.86
CA PRO A 317 8.97 8.67 -18.31
C PRO A 317 7.73 9.48 -18.65
N GLU A 318 7.89 10.56 -19.43
CA GLU A 318 6.85 11.59 -19.61
C GLU A 318 5.59 11.01 -20.28
N THR A 319 5.70 9.79 -20.79
CA THR A 319 4.60 8.91 -21.20
C THR A 319 4.99 7.43 -21.00
N MET A 320 3.99 6.53 -20.91
CA MET A 320 4.18 5.07 -20.88
C MET A 320 4.97 4.49 -22.09
N GLU A 321 5.37 5.31 -23.07
CA GLU A 321 6.16 4.86 -24.22
C GLU A 321 7.66 4.72 -23.96
N GLU A 322 8.23 5.41 -22.97
CA GLU A 322 9.70 5.48 -22.78
C GLU A 322 10.27 4.33 -21.92
N VAL A 323 9.44 3.53 -21.26
CA VAL A 323 9.87 2.29 -20.56
C VAL A 323 10.18 1.15 -21.55
N LYS A 324 10.04 1.38 -22.87
CA LYS A 324 10.42 0.42 -23.90
C LYS A 324 11.94 0.33 -24.08
N GLU A 325 12.65 -0.25 -23.10
CA GLU A 325 13.61 -1.28 -23.50
C GLU A 325 12.78 -2.48 -23.96
N ALA A 326 12.48 -2.46 -25.25
CA ALA A 326 11.57 -3.37 -25.91
C ALA A 326 11.96 -4.84 -25.67
N PRO A 327 11.05 -5.72 -25.20
CA PRO A 327 11.02 -7.05 -25.79
C PRO A 327 10.75 -6.83 -27.28
N ALA A 328 11.59 -7.41 -28.14
CA ALA A 328 11.57 -7.27 -29.60
C ALA A 328 10.16 -6.94 -30.12
N ALA A 329 10.02 -5.75 -30.72
CA ALA A 329 8.75 -5.16 -31.15
C ALA A 329 7.73 -6.23 -31.53
N ALA A 330 6.66 -6.37 -30.72
CA ALA A 330 5.57 -7.28 -31.02
C ALA A 330 5.06 -6.96 -32.43
N ARG A 331 5.31 -7.89 -33.35
CA ARG A 331 4.92 -7.81 -34.77
C ARG A 331 3.41 -7.62 -34.83
N SER A 332 2.92 -6.53 -35.43
CA SER A 332 1.49 -6.27 -35.58
C SER A 332 0.80 -7.41 -36.33
N ILE A 333 -0.22 -8.02 -35.72
CA ILE A 333 -1.02 -9.10 -36.29
C ILE A 333 -2.34 -8.53 -36.82
N ASP A 334 -2.65 -8.82 -38.09
CA ASP A 334 -3.91 -8.44 -38.72
C ASP A 334 -4.97 -9.55 -38.66
N MET A 335 -6.19 -9.25 -39.11
CA MET A 335 -7.30 -10.21 -39.14
C MET A 335 -7.06 -11.43 -40.05
N ALA A 336 -6.16 -11.36 -41.03
CA ALA A 336 -5.82 -12.51 -41.86
C ALA A 336 -4.90 -13.48 -41.11
N GLU A 337 -3.93 -12.94 -40.38
CA GLU A 337 -3.01 -13.73 -39.56
C GLU A 337 -3.73 -14.33 -38.33
N ILE A 338 -4.70 -13.62 -37.72
CA ILE A 338 -5.60 -14.18 -36.67
C ILE A 338 -6.36 -15.40 -37.19
N ARG A 339 -6.87 -15.36 -38.43
CA ARG A 339 -7.57 -16.51 -39.03
C ARG A 339 -6.64 -17.69 -39.27
N GLU A 340 -5.39 -17.44 -39.66
CA GLU A 340 -4.39 -18.49 -39.84
C GLU A 340 -3.97 -19.11 -38.50
N LEU A 341 -3.82 -18.32 -37.44
CA LEU A 341 -3.59 -18.84 -36.08
C LEU A 341 -4.76 -19.71 -35.60
N LYS A 342 -6.01 -19.27 -35.81
CA LYS A 342 -7.22 -20.08 -35.54
C LYS A 342 -7.18 -21.40 -36.31
N LYS A 343 -6.75 -21.40 -37.57
CA LYS A 343 -6.61 -22.62 -38.39
C LYS A 343 -5.52 -23.55 -37.88
N GLN A 344 -4.37 -23.00 -37.47
CA GLN A 344 -3.26 -23.78 -36.91
C GLN A 344 -3.63 -24.45 -35.59
N MET A 345 -4.43 -23.79 -34.74
CA MET A 345 -4.96 -24.38 -33.51
C MET A 345 -5.91 -25.55 -33.74
N ARG A 346 -6.71 -25.49 -34.82
CA ARG A 346 -7.68 -26.53 -35.19
C ARG A 346 -7.07 -27.69 -35.99
N SER A 347 -5.75 -27.66 -36.21
CA SER A 347 -5.04 -28.72 -36.94
C SER A 347 -4.94 -30.00 -36.10
N PRO A 348 -5.24 -31.19 -36.65
CA PRO A 348 -5.11 -32.48 -35.93
C PRO A 348 -3.69 -32.78 -35.44
N ASN A 349 -2.68 -32.11 -36.01
CA ASN A 349 -1.25 -32.30 -35.72
C ASN A 349 -0.63 -31.12 -34.93
N ALA A 350 -1.44 -30.28 -34.28
CA ALA A 350 -0.92 -29.15 -33.50
C ALA A 350 -0.31 -29.63 -32.17
N ASP A 351 1.03 -29.75 -32.12
CA ASP A 351 1.75 -30.11 -30.90
C ASP A 351 1.73 -28.98 -29.84
N ARG A 352 1.81 -29.36 -28.56
CA ARG A 352 1.81 -28.53 -27.36
C ARG A 352 2.80 -27.37 -27.44
N ASN A 353 4.01 -27.61 -27.93
CA ASN A 353 5.02 -26.56 -28.08
C ASN A 353 4.62 -25.48 -29.09
N LYS A 354 3.86 -25.86 -30.12
CA LYS A 354 3.34 -24.93 -31.12
C LYS A 354 2.18 -24.11 -30.56
N LEU A 355 1.27 -24.74 -29.81
CA LEU A 355 0.14 -24.05 -29.16
C LEU A 355 0.59 -23.06 -28.08
N VAL A 356 1.62 -23.40 -27.29
CA VAL A 356 2.21 -22.47 -26.30
C VAL A 356 2.86 -21.25 -26.99
N LYS A 357 3.56 -21.46 -28.11
CA LYS A 357 4.10 -20.35 -28.91
C LYS A 357 3.01 -19.45 -29.48
N ILE A 358 1.92 -20.05 -29.99
CA ILE A 358 0.75 -19.29 -30.47
C ILE A 358 0.12 -18.49 -29.31
N HIS A 359 -0.01 -19.07 -28.12
CA HIS A 359 -0.52 -18.38 -26.94
C HIS A 359 0.34 -17.17 -26.54
N SER A 360 1.67 -17.31 -26.57
CA SER A 360 2.58 -16.18 -26.36
C SER A 360 2.33 -15.07 -27.40
N ILE A 361 2.36 -15.43 -28.68
CA ILE A 361 2.17 -14.48 -29.80
C ILE A 361 0.84 -13.73 -29.68
N VAL A 362 -0.25 -14.43 -29.37
CA VAL A 362 -1.58 -13.83 -29.19
C VAL A 362 -1.60 -12.92 -27.96
N THR A 363 -0.97 -13.33 -26.85
CA THR A 363 -0.93 -12.54 -25.61
C THR A 363 -0.12 -11.25 -25.78
N ASP A 364 1.04 -11.34 -26.44
CA ASP A 364 1.92 -10.19 -26.68
C ASP A 364 1.25 -9.15 -27.61
N ASN A 365 0.37 -9.59 -28.50
CA ASN A 365 -0.33 -8.70 -29.45
C ASN A 365 -1.62 -8.07 -28.92
N ILE A 366 -2.28 -8.66 -27.92
CA ILE A 366 -3.49 -8.05 -27.31
C ILE A 366 -3.16 -6.70 -26.66
N ASN A 367 -1.94 -6.56 -26.12
CA ASN A 367 -1.51 -5.36 -25.42
C ASN A 367 -1.19 -4.20 -26.38
N SER A 368 -0.98 -4.49 -27.67
CA SER A 368 -0.61 -3.50 -28.70
C SER A 368 -1.69 -3.28 -29.78
N THR A 369 -2.83 -3.98 -29.71
CA THR A 369 -3.97 -3.84 -30.65
C THR A 369 -5.22 -3.26 -30.00
N TYR A 370 -6.06 -2.60 -30.80
CA TYR A 370 -7.30 -1.95 -30.37
C TYR A 370 -8.47 -2.37 -31.27
N GLY A 371 -9.71 -2.09 -30.87
CA GLY A 371 -10.89 -2.34 -31.72
C GLY A 371 -11.21 -3.81 -31.96
N GLU A 372 -11.63 -4.14 -33.19
CA GLU A 372 -12.11 -5.47 -33.57
C GLU A 372 -10.99 -6.53 -33.53
N GLU A 373 -9.75 -6.17 -33.89
CA GLU A 373 -8.61 -7.08 -33.79
C GLU A 373 -8.35 -7.51 -32.34
N ARG A 374 -8.43 -6.57 -31.39
CA ARG A 374 -8.24 -6.86 -29.96
C ARG A 374 -9.31 -7.80 -29.43
N ALA A 375 -10.57 -7.60 -29.81
CA ALA A 375 -11.67 -8.47 -29.43
C ALA A 375 -11.46 -9.90 -29.96
N ALA A 376 -11.04 -10.02 -31.23
CA ALA A 376 -10.76 -11.31 -31.86
C ALA A 376 -9.54 -12.03 -31.25
N LEU A 377 -8.47 -11.31 -30.90
CA LEU A 377 -7.30 -11.87 -30.21
C LEU A 377 -7.64 -12.31 -28.77
N THR A 378 -8.50 -11.56 -28.08
CA THR A 378 -8.94 -11.90 -26.72
C THR A 378 -9.80 -13.17 -26.70
N GLU A 379 -10.69 -13.33 -27.68
CA GLU A 379 -11.45 -14.56 -27.90
C GLU A 379 -10.51 -15.74 -28.20
N LEU A 380 -9.54 -15.51 -29.11
CA LEU A 380 -8.55 -16.51 -29.49
C LEU A 380 -7.69 -16.99 -28.30
N ARG A 381 -7.28 -16.07 -27.42
CA ARG A 381 -6.56 -16.40 -26.19
C ARG A 381 -7.38 -17.28 -25.25
N THR A 382 -8.68 -17.00 -25.14
CA THR A 382 -9.60 -17.81 -24.32
C THR A 382 -9.73 -19.22 -24.88
N GLU A 383 -9.88 -19.37 -26.20
CA GLU A 383 -9.91 -20.68 -26.87
C GLU A 383 -8.58 -21.45 -26.66
N LEU A 384 -7.43 -20.79 -26.78
CA LEU A 384 -6.11 -21.38 -26.52
C LEU A 384 -5.95 -21.84 -25.09
N LYS A 385 -6.37 -21.04 -24.10
CA LYS A 385 -6.28 -21.37 -22.67
C LYS A 385 -7.10 -22.63 -22.37
N ASN A 386 -8.30 -22.76 -22.94
CA ASN A 386 -9.14 -23.93 -22.77
C ASN A 386 -8.54 -25.19 -23.43
N LEU A 387 -8.02 -25.07 -24.66
CA LEU A 387 -7.39 -26.18 -25.39
C LEU A 387 -6.10 -26.67 -24.73
N LEU A 388 -5.27 -25.74 -24.25
CA LEU A 388 -4.08 -26.08 -23.49
C LEU A 388 -4.48 -26.79 -22.19
N LYS A 389 -5.46 -26.26 -21.43
CA LYS A 389 -5.93 -26.87 -20.19
C LYS A 389 -6.43 -28.31 -20.37
N SER A 390 -7.14 -28.62 -21.46
CA SER A 390 -7.55 -30.00 -21.76
C SER A 390 -6.35 -30.91 -22.05
N LEU A 391 -5.39 -30.45 -22.85
CA LEU A 391 -4.15 -31.20 -23.14
C LEU A 391 -3.27 -31.44 -21.90
N PHE A 392 -3.21 -30.48 -20.99
CA PHE A 392 -2.49 -30.62 -19.71
C PHE A 392 -3.18 -31.60 -18.76
N SER A 393 -4.52 -31.71 -18.82
CA SER A 393 -5.29 -32.65 -17.99
C SER A 393 -5.19 -34.11 -18.46
N GLU A 394 -4.98 -34.37 -19.75
CA GLU A 394 -4.85 -35.74 -20.30
C GLU A 394 -3.51 -36.41 -19.94
N THR A 395 -2.45 -35.65 -19.69
CA THR A 395 -1.13 -36.20 -19.32
C THR A 395 -1.00 -36.66 -17.86
N GLY A 396 -2.03 -36.47 -17.03
CA GLY A 396 -2.05 -36.88 -15.62
C GLY A 396 -2.63 -38.28 -15.34
N GLY A 397 -3.07 -39.00 -16.37
CA GLY A 397 -3.88 -40.23 -16.22
C GLY A 397 -3.30 -41.45 -16.93
N SER A 398 -2.02 -41.78 -16.73
CA SER A 398 -1.45 -43.06 -17.17
C SER A 398 -0.17 -43.38 -16.40
N ASN A 399 -0.30 -43.84 -15.16
CA ASN A 399 0.65 -44.77 -14.54
C ASN A 399 -0.03 -45.45 -13.35
N GLY A 400 -0.59 -46.63 -13.63
CA GLY A 400 -1.30 -47.41 -12.61
C GLY A 400 -2.02 -48.61 -13.21
N LYS A 401 -1.26 -49.51 -13.86
CA LYS A 401 -1.51 -50.96 -13.98
C LYS A 401 -0.43 -51.58 -14.86
N GLY A 402 0.32 -52.50 -14.28
CA GLY A 402 1.44 -53.23 -14.88
C GLY A 402 2.30 -53.78 -13.78
#